data_AF-A0A4D4KNK3-F1
#
_entry.id   AF-A0A4D4KNK3-F1
#
_cell.length_a   1.000
_cell.length_b   1.000
_cell.length_c   1.000
_cell.angle_alpha   90.00
_cell.angle_beta   90.00
_cell.angle_gamma   90.00
#
_symmetry.space_group_name_H-M   'P 1'
#
loop_
_entity.id
_entity.type
_entity.pdbx_description
1 polymer ?
#
loop_
_entity_poly.entity_id
_entity_poly.type
_entity_poly.pdbx_seq_one_letter_code
_entity_poly.pdbx_strand_id
1 'polypeptide(L)' 'MLHKARSTRLLPGKGELPVRALVAELRDLGYTGPWSVEVNDPWFRALPVDEAARQAFDSATAVLNG' A
#
# COMPACT_ATOMS: atom_id res chain seq x y z
N MET A 1 8.87 -16.83 7.89
CA MET A 1 8.08 -16.60 6.66
C MET A 1 6.71 -15.98 6.94
N LEU A 2 5.83 -16.56 7.76
CA LEU A 2 4.48 -16.00 8.04
C LEU A 2 4.42 -14.77 8.96
N HIS A 3 5.34 -14.63 9.92
CA HIS A 3 5.33 -13.51 10.88
C HIS A 3 5.61 -12.16 10.19
N LYS A 4 6.65 -12.08 9.34
CA LYS A 4 6.99 -10.85 8.60
C LYS A 4 5.83 -10.36 7.72
N ALA A 5 5.14 -11.27 7.02
CA ALA A 5 3.98 -10.93 6.20
C ALA A 5 2.81 -10.28 6.97
N ARG A 6 2.81 -10.37 8.31
CA ARG A 6 1.73 -9.93 9.21
C ARG A 6 2.18 -8.89 10.24
N SER A 7 3.42 -8.43 10.19
CA SER A 7 4.01 -7.61 11.26
C SER A 7 5.13 -6.67 10.80
N THR A 8 5.36 -6.56 9.50
CA THR A 8 6.34 -5.62 8.94
C THR A 8 5.79 -4.88 7.72
N ARG A 9 4.46 -4.73 7.62
CA ARG A 9 3.86 -4.03 6.46
C ARG A 9 3.85 -2.53 6.73
N LEU A 10 4.22 -1.78 5.71
CA LEU A 10 4.17 -0.32 5.69
C LEU A 10 3.19 0.14 4.60
N LEU A 11 2.76 1.39 4.70
CA LEU A 11 1.93 2.02 3.67
C LEU A 11 2.66 2.08 2.31
N PRO A 12 1.94 2.09 1.19
CA PRO A 12 2.52 2.25 -0.15
C PRO A 12 3.56 3.37 -0.20
N GLY A 13 4.75 3.04 -0.73
CA GLY A 13 5.86 4.00 -0.87
C GLY A 13 6.59 4.38 0.44
N LYS A 14 6.26 3.75 1.58
CA LYS A 14 6.96 3.98 2.87
C LYS A 14 7.97 2.90 3.25
N GLY A 15 8.06 1.83 2.45
CA GLY A 15 9.04 0.76 2.64
C GLY A 15 10.04 0.67 1.49
N GLU A 16 10.82 -0.40 1.47
CA GLU A 16 11.90 -0.63 0.50
C GLU A 16 11.43 -1.26 -0.82
N LEU A 17 10.19 -1.78 -0.86
CA LEU A 17 9.65 -2.39 -2.07
C LEU A 17 9.40 -1.31 -3.14
N PRO A 18 9.75 -1.58 -4.42
CA PRO A 18 9.62 -0.60 -5.50
C PRO A 18 8.18 -0.53 -6.03
N VAL A 19 7.23 -0.15 -5.16
CA VAL A 19 5.78 -0.20 -5.46
C VAL A 19 5.42 0.65 -6.69
N ARG A 20 6.06 1.81 -6.90
CA ARG A 20 5.85 2.63 -8.10
C ARG A 20 6.23 1.91 -9.39
N ALA A 21 7.39 1.25 -9.40
CA ALA A 21 7.85 0.50 -10.57
C ALA A 21 6.92 -0.69 -10.85
N LEU A 22 6.45 -1.38 -9.81
CA LEU A 22 5.45 -2.45 -9.95
C LEU A 22 4.15 -1.94 -10.57
N VAL A 23 3.63 -0.79 -10.12
CA VAL A 23 2.42 -0.19 -10.68
C VAL A 23 2.61 0.20 -12.15
N ALA A 24 3.76 0.80 -12.49
CA ALA A 24 4.09 1.16 -13.88
C ALA A 24 4.09 -0.08 -14.77
N GLU A 25 4.81 -1.14 -14.38
CA GLU A 25 4.88 -2.39 -15.13
C GLU A 25 3.50 -3.03 -15.33
N LEU A 26 2.65 -3.06 -14.29
CA LEU A 26 1.31 -3.63 -14.40
C LEU A 26 0.42 -2.81 -15.34
N ARG A 27 0.56 -1.49 -15.38
CA ARG A 27 -0.13 -0.62 -16.34
C ARG A 27 0.36 -0.87 -17.76
N ASP A 28 1.66 -1.03 -17.96
CA ASP A 28 2.25 -1.33 -19.27
C ASP A 28 1.79 -2.70 -19.80
N LEU A 29 1.56 -3.66 -18.91
CA LEU A 29 0.92 -4.95 -19.22
C LEU A 29 -0.60 -4.86 -19.45
N GLY A 30 -1.20 -3.68 -19.32
CA GLY A 30 -2.61 -3.43 -19.62
C GLY A 30 -3.57 -3.49 -18.42
N TYR A 31 -3.08 -3.52 -17.19
CA TYR A 31 -3.94 -3.47 -16.01
C TYR A 31 -4.59 -2.09 -15.85
N THR A 32 -5.91 -2.05 -15.93
CA THR A 32 -6.73 -0.83 -15.82
C THR A 32 -7.75 -0.89 -14.67
N GLY A 33 -7.65 -1.92 -13.83
CA GLY A 33 -8.56 -2.15 -12.70
C GLY A 33 -8.26 -1.28 -11.47
N PRO A 34 -9.10 -1.40 -10.42
CA PRO A 34 -8.94 -0.68 -9.18
C PRO A 34 -7.81 -1.24 -8.30
N TRP A 35 -7.11 -0.36 -7.59
CA TRP A 35 -6.07 -0.73 -6.63
C TRP A 35 -6.63 -0.75 -5.21
N SER A 36 -6.26 -1.77 -4.43
CA SER A 36 -6.63 -1.89 -3.02
C SER A 36 -5.37 -1.86 -2.13
N VAL A 37 -5.49 -1.23 -0.96
CA VAL A 37 -4.42 -1.16 0.05
C VAL A 37 -4.68 -2.20 1.13
N GLU A 38 -3.73 -3.11 1.34
CA GLU A 38 -3.80 -4.13 2.40
C GLU A 38 -2.59 -4.05 3.34
N VAL A 39 -2.76 -3.35 4.46
CA VAL A 39 -1.75 -3.28 5.53
C VAL A 39 -2.26 -4.05 6.75
N ASN A 40 -1.58 -5.14 7.08
CA ASN A 40 -1.89 -5.97 8.25
C ASN A 40 -0.72 -5.92 9.23
N ASP A 41 -0.65 -4.82 9.98
CA ASP A 41 0.40 -4.55 10.97
C ASP A 41 -0.23 -4.05 12.28
N PRO A 42 0.29 -4.42 13.48
CA PRO A 42 -0.25 -3.92 14.74
C PRO A 42 -0.39 -2.39 14.83
N TRP A 43 0.57 -1.61 14.31
CA TRP A 43 0.50 -0.15 14.41
C TRP A 43 -0.69 0.41 13.61
N PHE A 44 -0.93 -0.14 12.41
CA PHE A 44 -1.98 0.35 11.52
C PHE A 44 -3.37 -0.06 12.02
N ARG A 45 -3.48 -1.27 12.58
CA ARG A 45 -4.71 -1.78 13.20
C ARG A 45 -5.09 -1.06 14.49
N ALA A 46 -4.15 -0.38 15.13
CA ALA A 46 -4.39 0.41 16.33
C ALA A 46 -4.92 1.83 16.04
N LEU A 47 -4.90 2.28 14.77
CA LEU A 47 -5.42 3.58 14.38
C LEU A 47 -6.95 3.63 14.42
N PRO A 48 -7.55 4.81 14.69
CA PRO A 48 -8.93 5.09 14.33
C PRO A 48 -9.20 4.78 12.85
N VAL A 49 -10.38 4.25 12.53
CA VAL A 49 -10.71 3.75 11.19
C VAL A 49 -10.64 4.84 10.12
N ASP A 50 -11.10 6.04 10.45
CA ASP A 50 -11.05 7.22 9.59
C ASP A 50 -9.59 7.62 9.28
N GLU A 51 -8.73 7.63 10.30
CA GLU A 51 -7.32 7.94 10.15
C GLU A 51 -6.58 6.86 9.34
N ALA A 52 -6.86 5.58 9.61
CA ALA A 52 -6.30 4.47 8.84
C ALA A 52 -6.68 4.56 7.35
N ALA A 53 -7.96 4.81 7.07
CA ALA A 53 -8.48 4.96 5.71
C ALA A 53 -7.85 6.16 4.98
N ARG A 54 -7.74 7.30 5.67
CA ARG A 54 -7.11 8.51 5.12
C ARG A 54 -5.64 8.26 4.78
N GLN A 55 -4.86 7.69 5.70
CA GLN A 55 -3.44 7.39 5.44
C GLN A 55 -3.26 6.38 4.30
N ALA A 56 -4.11 5.35 4.21
CA ALA A 56 -4.10 4.39 3.10
C ALA A 56 -4.41 5.07 1.76
N PHE A 57 -5.42 5.93 1.72
CA PHE A 57 -5.79 6.66 0.51
C PHE A 57 -4.69 7.63 0.07
N ASP A 58 -4.15 8.43 0.99
CA ASP A 58 -3.11 9.43 0.70
C ASP A 58 -1.84 8.76 0.15
N SER A 59 -1.41 7.67 0.79
CA SER A 59 -0.21 6.93 0.36
C SER A 59 -0.41 6.19 -0.97
N ALA A 60 -1.58 5.59 -1.20
CA ALA A 60 -1.90 4.96 -2.48
C ALA A 60 -1.94 6.00 -3.61
N THR A 61 -2.66 7.09 -3.42
CA THR A 61 -2.78 8.17 -4.41
C THR A 61 -1.43 8.78 -4.75
N ALA A 62 -0.56 8.98 -3.74
CA ALA A 62 0.80 9.47 -3.97
C ALA A 62 1.61 8.52 -4.88
N VAL A 63 1.44 7.20 -4.75
CA VAL A 63 2.09 6.19 -5.60
C VAL A 63 1.45 6.13 -6.98
N LEU A 64 0.13 6.20 -7.07
CA LEU A 64 -0.61 6.00 -8.32
C LEU A 64 -0.54 7.19 -9.28
N ASN A 65 -0.40 8.41 -8.74
CA ASN A 65 -0.42 9.67 -9.50
C ASN A 65 0.97 10.24 -9.83
N GLY A 66 2.06 9.63 -9.33
CA GLY A 66 3.42 10.08 -9.60
C GLY A 66 4.20 9.03 -10.38
#